data_AF-A0AA35ZWK0-F1
#
_entry.id   AF-A0AA35ZWK0-F1
#
_cell.length_a   1.000
_cell.length_b   1.000
_cell.length_c   1.000
_cell.angle_alpha   90.00
_cell.angle_beta   90.00
_cell.angle_gamma   90.00
#
_symmetry.space_group_name_H-M   'P 1'
#
loop_
_entity.id
_entity.type
_entity.pdbx_description
1 polymer ?
#
loop_
_entity_poly.entity_id
_entity_poly.type
_entity_poly.pdbx_seq_one_letter_code
_entity_poly.pdbx_strand_id
1 'polypeptide(L)'
;MANLEDSFLADLEDLSDNDNENLDEENMDAENMEEDVNKDIADIEALNYDDLDSVSKLQKTQRYTDIMKKVENALEKGSDMSNQSMVLEDDPEYQLIVECNTLSVDIENEIVIIHNFIRDKYRLKFPELESLVHHPIDYARVVKKIGNEVDLTLVDLEGLLPSAIIMVVSVTASTTSGKPLPENTLQKTIEACDRALTLDASKKKVLDFVESRMGYIAPNLSAIVGSAVAAKLMGTAGGLTSLAKMPACNVQLLGAKKKNLAGFSTATSQFRVGYIEQTEVFQTTPPGLKMRACRLLAAKSTLAARVDSIRGDPSGKQGRMYREEIRKKIEKWQEPPPAKQPKPLPVPDSEPKKKRGGRRLRKMKERYAITDMRKLANRMQFGVPEESSLGDGLGEGYGMLGQAGNGKLRVSVGQSKLAAKVAKKGKDKQYSSGGATSGLTSSLAFTPVQGIDLIDPQADANRLGSGTQSTYFSETGTFSKIKRT
;
A
#
# COMPACT_ATOMS: atom_id res chain seq x y z
N MET A 1 19.20 -61.20 -3.73
CA MET A 1 19.08 -60.17 -2.69
C MET A 1 19.44 -58.87 -3.37
N ALA A 2 18.46 -58.04 -3.70
CA ALA A 2 18.71 -56.72 -4.25
C ALA A 2 19.30 -55.84 -3.13
N ASN A 3 20.38 -55.12 -3.42
CA ASN A 3 21.00 -54.24 -2.46
C ASN A 3 20.16 -52.97 -2.31
N LEU A 4 20.16 -52.41 -1.10
CA LEU A 4 19.36 -51.25 -0.69
C LEU A 4 19.61 -50.00 -1.58
N GLU A 5 20.75 -49.95 -2.26
CA GLU A 5 21.14 -48.87 -3.19
C GLU A 5 20.37 -48.95 -4.53
N ASP A 6 20.09 -50.15 -5.05
CA ASP A 6 19.33 -50.32 -6.30
C ASP A 6 17.85 -49.98 -6.13
N SER A 7 17.30 -50.22 -4.93
CA SER A 7 15.93 -49.82 -4.59
C SER A 7 15.78 -48.31 -4.41
N PHE A 8 16.85 -47.60 -4.06
CA PHE A 8 16.83 -46.14 -3.89
C PHE A 8 17.05 -45.39 -5.20
N LEU A 9 17.79 -45.98 -6.14
CA LEU A 9 17.96 -45.43 -7.49
C LEU A 9 16.69 -45.55 -8.32
N ALA A 10 15.94 -46.66 -8.19
CA ALA A 10 14.66 -46.83 -8.87
C ALA A 10 13.59 -45.80 -8.41
N ASP A 11 13.53 -45.48 -7.12
CA ASP A 11 12.64 -44.45 -6.57
C ASP A 11 13.05 -43.01 -6.97
N LEU A 12 14.29 -42.82 -7.47
CA LEU A 12 14.82 -41.52 -7.90
C LEU A 12 14.67 -41.31 -9.41
N GLU A 13 14.72 -42.38 -10.21
CA GLU A 13 14.40 -42.32 -11.65
C GLU A 13 12.91 -42.04 -11.89
N ASP A 14 12.00 -42.59 -11.08
CA ASP A 14 10.55 -42.32 -11.18
C ASP A 14 10.14 -40.87 -10.79
N LEU A 15 11.04 -40.09 -10.18
CA LEU A 15 10.84 -38.66 -9.88
C LEU A 15 11.46 -37.73 -10.93
N SER A 16 12.42 -38.21 -11.72
CA SER A 16 13.13 -37.43 -12.75
C SER A 16 12.30 -37.27 -14.04
N ASP A 17 11.54 -38.30 -14.40
CA ASP A 17 10.77 -38.29 -15.66
C ASP A 17 9.45 -37.50 -15.55
N ASN A 18 8.95 -37.23 -14.33
CA ASN A 18 7.73 -36.45 -14.11
C ASN A 18 7.94 -34.92 -14.14
N ASP A 19 9.19 -34.45 -13.99
CA ASP A 19 9.51 -33.02 -13.99
C ASP A 19 9.94 -32.50 -15.37
N ASN A 20 10.38 -33.38 -16.29
CA ASN A 20 10.78 -32.97 -17.65
C ASN A 20 9.61 -32.89 -18.64
N GLU A 21 8.55 -33.70 -18.50
CA GLU A 21 7.38 -33.59 -19.39
C GLU A 21 6.56 -32.30 -19.16
N ASN A 22 6.63 -31.72 -17.95
CA ASN A 22 5.97 -30.44 -17.66
C ASN A 22 6.77 -29.21 -18.13
N LEU A 23 8.09 -29.31 -18.26
CA LEU A 23 8.94 -28.19 -18.68
C LEU A 23 8.88 -27.95 -20.19
N ASP A 24 8.70 -28.99 -20.99
CA ASP A 24 8.55 -28.86 -22.44
C ASP A 24 7.14 -28.35 -22.83
N GLU A 25 6.08 -28.72 -22.09
CA GLU A 25 4.74 -28.15 -22.25
C GLU A 25 4.69 -26.67 -21.77
N GLU A 26 5.32 -26.33 -20.64
CA GLU A 26 5.37 -24.95 -20.16
C GLU A 26 6.23 -24.03 -21.06
N ASN A 27 7.29 -24.56 -21.70
CA ASN A 27 8.10 -23.79 -22.65
C ASN A 27 7.40 -23.62 -24.01
N MET A 28 6.65 -24.62 -24.49
CA MET A 28 5.83 -24.48 -25.70
C MET A 28 4.65 -23.53 -25.48
N ASP A 29 4.04 -23.52 -24.28
CA ASP A 29 2.99 -22.57 -23.92
C ASP A 29 3.54 -21.15 -23.70
N ALA A 30 4.78 -21.00 -23.22
CA ALA A 30 5.46 -19.70 -23.09
C ALA A 30 5.90 -19.13 -24.45
N GLU A 31 6.45 -19.95 -25.36
CA GLU A 31 6.80 -19.52 -26.72
C GLU A 31 5.55 -19.20 -27.55
N ASN A 32 4.46 -19.97 -27.41
CA ASN A 32 3.18 -19.65 -28.05
C ASN A 32 2.55 -18.38 -27.48
N MET A 33 2.64 -18.13 -26.16
CA MET A 33 2.19 -16.86 -25.56
C MET A 33 3.07 -15.68 -25.98
N GLU A 34 4.38 -15.85 -26.17
CA GLU A 34 5.24 -14.77 -26.68
C GLU A 34 5.00 -14.49 -28.18
N GLU A 35 4.73 -15.51 -28.99
CA GLU A 35 4.33 -15.31 -30.40
C GLU A 35 2.92 -14.72 -30.53
N ASP A 36 1.96 -15.09 -29.67
CA ASP A 36 0.61 -14.51 -29.64
C ASP A 36 0.63 -13.09 -29.08
N VAL A 37 1.44 -12.79 -28.05
CA VAL A 37 1.62 -11.42 -27.54
C VAL A 37 2.35 -10.54 -28.55
N ASN A 38 3.33 -11.07 -29.29
CA ASN A 38 4.00 -10.30 -30.35
C ASN A 38 3.13 -10.13 -31.59
N LYS A 39 2.26 -11.09 -31.94
CA LYS A 39 1.22 -10.91 -32.96
C LYS A 39 0.17 -9.91 -32.53
N ASP A 40 -0.28 -9.95 -31.27
CA ASP A 40 -1.22 -8.98 -30.72
C ASP A 40 -0.60 -7.58 -30.64
N ILE A 41 0.69 -7.44 -30.30
CA ILE A 41 1.41 -6.16 -30.32
C ILE A 41 1.58 -5.62 -31.75
N ALA A 42 1.91 -6.49 -32.72
CA ALA A 42 2.02 -6.11 -34.13
C ALA A 42 0.65 -5.77 -34.75
N ASP A 43 -0.43 -6.43 -34.31
CA ASP A 43 -1.80 -6.12 -34.73
C ASP A 43 -2.36 -4.87 -34.02
N ILE A 44 -1.87 -4.52 -32.82
CA ILE A 44 -2.18 -3.28 -32.11
C ILE A 44 -1.55 -2.05 -32.80
N GLU A 45 -0.37 -2.18 -33.42
CA GLU A 45 0.25 -1.09 -34.19
C GLU A 45 -0.48 -0.79 -35.51
N ALA A 46 -1.28 -1.73 -36.02
CA ALA A 46 -2.05 -1.59 -37.25
C ALA A 46 -3.50 -1.08 -37.04
N LEU A 47 -3.97 -0.99 -35.80
CA LEU A 47 -5.28 -0.39 -35.50
C LEU A 47 -5.14 1.13 -35.47
N ASN A 48 -5.88 1.79 -36.35
CA ASN A 48 -5.96 3.24 -36.47
C ASN A 48 -6.45 3.86 -35.13
N TYR A 49 -5.50 4.15 -34.22
CA TYR A 49 -5.71 4.64 -32.85
C TYR A 49 -6.24 6.08 -32.79
N ASP A 50 -6.52 6.67 -33.94
CA ASP A 50 -6.96 8.06 -34.07
C ASP A 50 -8.46 8.25 -33.91
N ASP A 51 -9.26 7.19 -33.99
CA ASP A 51 -10.71 7.28 -33.91
C ASP A 51 -11.25 6.79 -32.57
N LEU A 52 -11.90 7.70 -31.85
CA LEU A 52 -12.55 7.46 -30.54
C LEU A 52 -13.55 6.31 -30.57
N ASP A 53 -14.12 6.05 -31.74
CA ASP A 53 -15.12 5.01 -32.02
C ASP A 53 -14.56 3.58 -32.06
N SER A 54 -13.27 3.41 -32.33
CA SER A 54 -12.62 2.11 -32.22
C SER A 54 -12.28 1.78 -30.76
N VAL A 55 -12.05 2.82 -29.96
CA VAL A 55 -11.61 2.75 -28.57
C VAL A 55 -12.77 2.64 -27.58
N SER A 56 -13.89 3.33 -27.83
CA SER A 56 -15.10 3.33 -26.98
C SER A 56 -16.26 2.59 -27.66
N LYS A 57 -16.52 1.35 -27.22
CA LYS A 57 -17.50 0.43 -27.83
C LYS A 57 -18.75 0.22 -26.97
N LEU A 58 -18.70 0.49 -25.66
CA LEU A 58 -19.76 0.08 -24.74
C LEU A 58 -21.06 0.81 -25.02
N GLN A 59 -21.00 2.14 -25.24
CA GLN A 59 -22.19 2.97 -25.52
C GLN A 59 -22.95 2.53 -26.78
N LYS A 60 -22.24 1.94 -27.76
CA LYS A 60 -22.83 1.44 -29.01
C LYS A 60 -23.45 0.05 -28.87
N THR A 61 -23.16 -0.65 -27.78
CA THR A 61 -23.62 -2.02 -27.57
C THR A 61 -25.10 -2.02 -27.19
N GLN A 62 -25.92 -2.86 -27.83
CA GLN A 62 -27.34 -2.99 -27.52
C GLN A 62 -27.61 -3.30 -26.04
N ARG A 63 -26.74 -4.14 -25.44
CA ARG A 63 -26.74 -4.45 -24.00
C ARG A 63 -26.74 -3.18 -23.13
N TYR A 64 -25.88 -2.20 -23.44
CA TYR A 64 -25.81 -0.95 -22.68
C TYR A 64 -27.10 -0.16 -22.79
N THR A 65 -27.61 0.02 -24.01
CA THR A 65 -28.84 0.79 -24.23
C THR A 65 -30.06 0.14 -23.58
N ASP A 66 -30.13 -1.19 -23.57
CA ASP A 66 -31.26 -1.92 -23.01
C ASP A 66 -31.23 -1.88 -21.48
N ILE A 67 -30.07 -2.09 -20.86
CA ILE A 67 -29.92 -2.00 -19.41
C ILE A 67 -30.19 -0.57 -18.94
N MET A 68 -29.63 0.45 -19.59
CA MET A 68 -29.86 1.85 -19.20
C MET A 68 -31.33 2.26 -19.32
N LYS A 69 -32.04 1.83 -20.38
CA LYS A 69 -33.49 2.05 -20.49
C LYS A 69 -34.27 1.35 -19.38
N LYS A 70 -33.92 0.10 -19.04
CA LYS A 70 -34.55 -0.62 -17.91
C LYS A 70 -34.31 0.10 -16.58
N VAL A 71 -33.10 0.61 -16.36
CA VAL A 71 -32.73 1.38 -15.15
C VAL A 71 -33.50 2.69 -15.08
N GLU A 72 -33.59 3.45 -16.18
CA GLU A 72 -34.37 4.69 -16.22
C GLU A 72 -35.86 4.43 -15.95
N ASN A 73 -36.45 3.43 -16.61
CA ASN A 73 -37.83 3.01 -16.34
C ASN A 73 -38.04 2.59 -14.88
N ALA A 74 -37.06 1.91 -14.27
CA ALA A 74 -37.15 1.46 -12.89
C ALA A 74 -36.96 2.60 -11.87
N LEU A 75 -36.19 3.63 -12.22
CA LEU A 75 -36.07 4.87 -11.45
C LEU A 75 -37.35 5.71 -11.53
N GLU A 76 -37.96 5.81 -12.71
CA GLU A 76 -39.21 6.55 -12.93
C GLU A 76 -40.42 5.92 -12.24
N LYS A 77 -40.50 4.59 -12.23
CA LYS A 77 -41.57 3.86 -11.53
C LYS A 77 -41.57 4.07 -10.02
N GLY A 78 -40.49 4.61 -9.44
CA GLY A 78 -40.38 4.82 -8.01
C GLY A 78 -40.39 3.52 -7.19
N SER A 79 -40.20 3.65 -5.88
CA SER A 79 -40.14 2.52 -4.94
C SER A 79 -41.55 1.97 -4.61
N ASP A 80 -42.32 1.51 -5.59
CA ASP A 80 -43.65 0.89 -5.38
C ASP A 80 -43.57 -0.55 -4.86
N MET A 81 -42.56 -0.86 -4.05
CA MET A 81 -42.31 -2.19 -3.51
C MET A 81 -42.51 -2.22 -2.00
N SER A 82 -43.74 -1.95 -1.56
CA SER A 82 -44.13 -2.15 -0.18
C SER A 82 -44.49 -3.62 0.16
N ASN A 83 -44.55 -4.55 -0.80
CA ASN A 83 -45.21 -5.85 -0.57
C ASN A 83 -44.64 -7.07 -1.33
N GLN A 84 -43.33 -7.21 -1.56
CA GLN A 84 -42.80 -8.49 -2.07
C GLN A 84 -41.85 -9.15 -1.08
N SER A 85 -42.44 -10.00 -0.25
CA SER A 85 -41.76 -10.95 0.61
C SER A 85 -41.02 -11.98 -0.25
N MET A 86 -39.71 -12.05 -0.04
CA MET A 86 -38.82 -13.13 -0.48
C MET A 86 -38.70 -13.30 -2.00
N VAL A 87 -37.65 -12.69 -2.56
CA VAL A 87 -37.30 -12.80 -3.98
C VAL A 87 -36.20 -13.86 -4.16
N LEU A 88 -36.46 -14.84 -5.03
CA LEU A 88 -35.56 -15.93 -5.42
C LEU A 88 -34.46 -15.38 -6.35
N GLU A 89 -33.38 -16.14 -6.60
CA GLU A 89 -32.32 -15.70 -7.52
C GLU A 89 -32.83 -15.45 -8.96
N ASP A 90 -34.00 -15.99 -9.29
CA ASP A 90 -34.65 -15.90 -10.60
C ASP A 90 -35.49 -14.63 -10.82
N ASP A 91 -35.67 -13.78 -9.81
CA ASP A 91 -36.50 -12.59 -10.00
C ASP A 91 -35.84 -11.60 -10.98
N PRO A 92 -36.62 -11.05 -11.92
CA PRO A 92 -36.09 -10.20 -12.99
C PRO A 92 -35.45 -8.92 -12.46
N GLU A 93 -35.87 -8.43 -11.30
CA GLU A 93 -35.25 -7.27 -10.64
C GLU A 93 -33.83 -7.59 -10.13
N TYR A 94 -33.63 -8.78 -9.54
CA TYR A 94 -32.32 -9.18 -9.04
C TYR A 94 -31.33 -9.40 -10.19
N GLN A 95 -31.80 -10.03 -11.28
CA GLN A 95 -31.01 -10.18 -12.51
C GLN A 95 -30.60 -8.81 -13.08
N LEU A 96 -31.52 -7.84 -13.12
CA LEU A 96 -31.21 -6.48 -13.56
C LEU A 96 -30.13 -5.83 -12.68
N ILE A 97 -30.15 -6.04 -11.36
CA ILE A 97 -29.12 -5.51 -10.44
C ILE A 97 -27.75 -6.15 -10.71
N VAL A 98 -27.70 -7.47 -10.95
CA VAL A 98 -26.46 -8.15 -11.30
C VAL A 98 -25.92 -7.61 -12.63
N GLU A 99 -26.78 -7.47 -13.64
CA GLU A 99 -26.44 -6.83 -14.91
C GLU A 99 -25.92 -5.40 -14.71
N CYS A 100 -26.58 -4.60 -13.86
CA CYS A 100 -26.16 -3.24 -13.51
C CYS A 100 -24.78 -3.20 -12.86
N ASN A 101 -24.47 -4.14 -11.96
CA ASN A 101 -23.15 -4.22 -11.33
C ASN A 101 -22.06 -4.56 -12.36
N THR A 102 -22.32 -5.51 -13.26
CA THR A 102 -21.39 -5.83 -14.35
C THR A 102 -21.19 -4.63 -15.29
N LEU A 103 -22.27 -3.95 -15.67
CA LEU A 103 -22.22 -2.75 -16.49
C LEU A 103 -21.45 -1.62 -15.80
N SER A 104 -21.57 -1.48 -14.48
CA SER A 104 -20.82 -0.47 -13.74
C SER A 104 -19.30 -0.71 -13.82
N VAL A 105 -18.85 -1.96 -13.77
CA VAL A 105 -17.43 -2.32 -13.95
C VAL A 105 -17.00 -2.06 -15.39
N ASP A 106 -17.83 -2.43 -16.37
CA ASP A 106 -17.56 -2.17 -17.79
C ASP A 106 -17.41 -0.66 -18.07
N ILE A 107 -18.29 0.18 -17.47
CA ILE A 107 -18.21 1.64 -17.56
C ILE A 107 -16.92 2.18 -16.92
N GLU A 108 -16.50 1.65 -15.77
CA GLU A 108 -15.25 2.06 -15.12
C GLU A 108 -14.03 1.77 -16.00
N ASN A 109 -13.97 0.56 -16.59
CA ASN A 109 -12.90 0.17 -17.49
C ASN A 109 -12.86 1.07 -18.72
N GLU A 110 -14.03 1.36 -19.33
CA GLU A 110 -14.09 2.24 -20.49
C GLU A 110 -13.69 3.68 -20.17
N ILE A 111 -14.05 4.21 -18.99
CA ILE A 111 -13.59 5.53 -18.53
C ILE A 111 -12.06 5.58 -18.44
N VAL A 112 -11.40 4.50 -18.01
CA VAL A 112 -9.93 4.42 -17.96
C VAL A 112 -9.33 4.42 -19.37
N ILE A 113 -9.92 3.67 -20.30
CA ILE A 113 -9.48 3.64 -21.69
C ILE A 113 -9.63 5.03 -22.33
N ILE A 114 -10.78 5.69 -22.16
CA ILE A 114 -11.02 7.05 -22.67
C ILE A 114 -10.06 8.05 -22.01
N HIS A 115 -9.77 7.91 -20.72
CA HIS A 115 -8.80 8.77 -20.05
C HIS A 115 -7.41 8.65 -20.68
N ASN A 116 -6.94 7.43 -20.96
CA ASN A 116 -5.66 7.22 -21.65
C ASN A 116 -5.66 7.89 -23.02
N PHE A 117 -6.74 7.75 -23.79
CA PHE A 117 -6.90 8.44 -25.08
C PHE A 117 -6.83 9.97 -24.96
N ILE A 118 -7.57 10.57 -24.01
CA ILE A 118 -7.52 12.03 -23.77
C ILE A 118 -6.11 12.45 -23.37
N ARG A 119 -5.47 11.69 -22.47
CA ARG A 119 -4.11 11.98 -22.00
C ARG A 119 -3.12 11.99 -23.17
N ASP A 120 -3.13 10.96 -24.00
CA ASP A 120 -2.13 10.79 -25.05
C ASP A 120 -2.25 11.90 -26.11
N LYS A 121 -3.47 12.31 -26.45
CA LYS A 121 -3.72 13.44 -27.36
C LYS A 121 -3.42 14.80 -26.73
N TYR A 122 -3.77 15.01 -25.46
CA TYR A 122 -3.59 16.30 -24.77
C TYR A 122 -2.15 16.52 -24.28
N ARG A 123 -1.34 15.47 -24.21
CA ARG A 123 0.08 15.52 -23.84
C ARG A 123 0.90 16.51 -24.67
N LEU A 124 0.56 16.71 -25.94
CA LEU A 124 1.25 17.66 -26.82
C LEU A 124 1.06 19.13 -26.38
N LYS A 125 -0.07 19.44 -25.76
CA LYS A 125 -0.38 20.77 -25.25
C LYS A 125 0.04 20.96 -23.79
N PHE A 126 -0.26 20.00 -22.93
CA PHE A 126 0.01 20.16 -21.49
C PHE A 126 0.46 18.84 -20.87
N PRO A 127 1.74 18.47 -21.06
CA PRO A 127 2.26 17.17 -20.62
C PRO A 127 2.27 17.04 -19.09
N GLU A 128 2.42 18.13 -18.35
CA GLU A 128 2.49 18.08 -16.88
C GLU A 128 1.13 17.76 -16.23
N LEU A 129 0.01 17.98 -16.93
CA LEU A 129 -1.33 17.87 -16.36
C LEU A 129 -1.66 16.46 -15.82
N GLU A 130 -1.12 15.40 -16.45
CA GLU A 130 -1.28 14.01 -16.01
C GLU A 130 -0.74 13.82 -14.58
N SER A 131 0.44 14.37 -14.31
CA SER A 131 1.08 14.25 -13.00
C SER A 131 0.36 15.05 -11.91
N LEU A 132 -0.39 16.08 -12.31
CA LEU A 132 -1.10 16.97 -11.39
C LEU A 132 -2.46 16.39 -11.01
N VAL A 133 -3.27 16.02 -12.01
CA VAL A 133 -4.65 15.54 -11.84
C VAL A 133 -4.75 14.06 -12.16
N HIS A 134 -4.83 13.25 -11.10
CA HIS A 134 -4.81 11.78 -11.20
C HIS A 134 -6.20 11.16 -11.43
N HIS A 135 -7.28 11.90 -11.15
CA HIS A 135 -8.64 11.35 -11.22
C HIS A 135 -9.17 11.50 -12.66
N PRO A 136 -9.60 10.41 -13.34
CA PRO A 136 -9.96 10.42 -14.76
C PRO A 136 -11.02 11.47 -15.12
N ILE A 137 -12.09 11.53 -14.32
CA ILE A 137 -13.20 12.46 -14.55
C ILE A 137 -12.80 13.91 -14.27
N ASP A 138 -11.94 14.15 -13.27
CA ASP A 138 -11.51 15.52 -12.96
C ASP A 138 -10.55 16.00 -14.05
N TYR A 139 -9.69 15.11 -14.56
CA TYR A 139 -8.82 15.36 -15.71
C TYR A 139 -9.63 15.74 -16.94
N ALA A 140 -10.66 14.96 -17.31
CA ALA A 140 -11.54 15.27 -18.44
C ALA A 140 -12.25 16.63 -18.30
N ARG A 141 -12.75 16.98 -17.09
CA ARG A 141 -13.38 18.29 -16.84
C ARG A 141 -12.39 19.44 -16.99
N VAL A 142 -11.17 19.26 -16.52
CA VAL A 142 -10.10 20.28 -16.59
C VAL A 142 -9.65 20.46 -18.03
N VAL A 143 -9.40 19.38 -18.77
CA VAL A 143 -9.05 19.42 -20.19
C VAL A 143 -10.15 20.13 -21.00
N LYS A 144 -11.42 19.79 -20.75
CA LYS A 144 -12.55 20.43 -21.43
C LYS A 144 -12.64 21.94 -21.13
N LYS A 145 -12.39 22.35 -19.88
CA LYS A 145 -12.41 23.79 -19.52
C LYS A 145 -11.22 24.57 -20.07
N ILE A 146 -10.02 23.97 -20.10
CA ILE A 146 -8.81 24.64 -20.59
C ILE A 146 -8.79 24.70 -22.12
N GLY A 147 -9.23 23.64 -22.81
CA GLY A 147 -9.27 23.59 -24.27
C GLY A 147 -7.92 23.91 -24.91
N ASN A 148 -7.86 24.94 -25.76
CA ASN A 148 -6.63 25.46 -26.37
C ASN A 148 -6.12 26.79 -25.75
N GLU A 149 -6.75 27.28 -24.68
CA GLU A 149 -6.32 28.51 -23.99
C GLU A 149 -4.92 28.38 -23.38
N VAL A 150 -4.10 29.42 -23.57
CA VAL A 150 -2.72 29.50 -23.05
C VAL A 150 -2.69 30.22 -21.70
N ASP A 151 -3.57 31.21 -21.53
CA ASP A 151 -3.67 31.98 -20.30
C ASP A 151 -4.71 31.35 -19.37
N LEU A 152 -4.25 30.61 -18.36
CA LEU A 152 -5.13 29.98 -17.37
C LEU A 152 -5.82 30.97 -16.43
N THR A 153 -5.44 32.25 -16.41
CA THR A 153 -6.15 33.25 -15.62
C THR A 153 -7.56 33.54 -16.15
N LEU A 154 -7.79 33.27 -17.44
CA LEU A 154 -9.09 33.43 -18.09
C LEU A 154 -10.03 32.23 -17.85
N VAL A 155 -9.47 31.09 -17.43
CA VAL A 155 -10.22 29.85 -17.26
C VAL A 155 -10.59 29.67 -15.79
N ASP A 156 -11.89 29.69 -15.51
CA ASP A 156 -12.37 29.43 -14.17
C ASP A 156 -12.31 27.93 -13.83
N LEU A 157 -11.31 27.56 -13.04
CA LEU A 157 -11.11 26.20 -12.52
C LEU A 157 -11.72 26.01 -11.12
N GLU A 158 -12.37 27.03 -10.56
CA GLU A 158 -13.02 26.93 -9.26
C GLU A 158 -14.15 25.89 -9.29
N GLY A 159 -14.32 25.17 -8.16
CA GLY A 159 -15.28 24.09 -8.03
C GLY A 159 -14.89 22.75 -8.68
N LEU A 160 -13.91 22.72 -9.58
CA LEU A 160 -13.38 21.46 -10.14
C LEU A 160 -12.24 20.88 -9.29
N LEU A 161 -11.30 21.74 -8.90
CA LEU A 161 -10.10 21.36 -8.16
C LEU A 161 -9.97 22.18 -6.88
N PRO A 162 -9.32 21.64 -5.83
CA PRO A 162 -8.91 22.43 -4.66
C PRO A 162 -7.97 23.57 -5.06
N SER A 163 -8.06 24.72 -4.39
CA SER A 163 -7.26 25.92 -4.68
C SER A 163 -5.75 25.67 -4.72
N ALA A 164 -5.24 24.75 -3.89
CA ALA A 164 -3.84 24.35 -3.91
C ALA A 164 -3.42 23.71 -5.25
N ILE A 165 -4.27 22.87 -5.83
CA ILE A 165 -3.99 22.24 -7.13
C ILE A 165 -4.16 23.26 -8.25
N ILE A 166 -5.15 24.16 -8.16
CA ILE A 166 -5.33 25.26 -9.14
C ILE A 166 -4.06 26.10 -9.24
N MET A 167 -3.48 26.51 -8.10
CA MET A 167 -2.22 27.27 -8.05
C MET A 167 -1.06 26.53 -8.72
N VAL A 168 -0.91 25.22 -8.45
CA VAL A 168 0.16 24.41 -9.06
C VAL A 168 -0.05 24.31 -10.56
N VAL A 169 -1.28 24.03 -11.01
CA VAL A 169 -1.65 23.96 -12.43
C VAL A 169 -1.38 25.30 -13.14
N SER A 170 -1.73 26.43 -12.53
CA SER A 170 -1.47 27.76 -13.10
C SER A 170 0.02 28.06 -13.24
N VAL A 171 0.82 27.71 -12.23
CA VAL A 171 2.28 27.90 -12.27
C VAL A 171 2.91 27.00 -13.33
N THR A 172 2.53 25.71 -13.37
CA THR A 172 3.07 24.77 -14.36
C THR A 172 2.65 25.12 -15.79
N ALA A 173 1.44 25.66 -15.98
CA ALA A 173 1.00 26.10 -17.29
C ALA A 173 1.76 27.35 -17.78
N SER A 174 2.12 28.26 -16.88
CA SER A 174 2.93 29.43 -17.24
C SER A 174 4.35 29.06 -17.72
N THR A 175 4.86 27.90 -17.29
CA THR A 175 6.16 27.37 -17.69
C THR A 175 6.06 26.16 -18.62
N THR A 176 4.88 25.84 -19.14
CA THR A 176 4.69 24.63 -19.96
C THR A 176 5.38 24.79 -21.31
N SER A 177 5.94 23.70 -21.80
CA SER A 177 6.62 23.64 -23.11
C SER A 177 5.70 23.22 -24.25
N GLY A 178 4.43 22.95 -23.95
CA GLY A 178 3.48 22.43 -24.93
C GLY A 178 3.00 23.46 -25.96
N LYS A 179 2.43 22.94 -27.04
CA LYS A 179 1.96 23.73 -28.19
C LYS A 179 0.44 23.64 -28.32
N PRO A 180 -0.23 24.66 -28.89
CA PRO A 180 -1.66 24.57 -29.17
C PRO A 180 -1.95 23.39 -30.10
N LEU A 181 -3.02 22.64 -29.82
CA LEU A 181 -3.43 21.50 -30.62
C LEU A 181 -4.07 21.96 -31.93
N PRO A 182 -3.92 21.22 -33.03
CA PRO A 182 -4.71 21.48 -34.24
C PRO A 182 -6.20 21.24 -33.97
N GLU A 183 -7.07 21.99 -34.67
CA GLU A 183 -8.51 22.01 -34.40
C GLU A 183 -9.15 20.61 -34.47
N ASN A 184 -8.73 19.78 -35.44
CA ASN A 184 -9.23 18.41 -35.59
C ASN A 184 -8.93 17.54 -34.37
N THR A 185 -7.74 17.66 -33.77
CA THR A 185 -7.39 16.87 -32.58
C THR A 185 -8.02 17.45 -31.32
N LEU A 186 -8.17 18.79 -31.25
CA LEU A 186 -8.90 19.45 -30.17
C LEU A 186 -10.37 19.01 -30.14
N GLN A 187 -11.03 18.96 -31.30
CA GLN A 187 -12.42 18.52 -31.37
C GLN A 187 -12.56 17.06 -30.93
N LYS A 188 -11.66 16.17 -31.38
CA LYS A 188 -11.61 14.76 -30.95
C LYS A 188 -11.37 14.62 -29.44
N THR A 189 -10.50 15.44 -28.84
CA THR A 189 -10.25 15.39 -27.39
C THR A 189 -11.42 15.91 -26.58
N ILE A 190 -12.09 16.98 -27.03
CA ILE A 190 -13.30 17.50 -26.39
C ILE A 190 -14.44 16.48 -26.48
N GLU A 191 -14.64 15.86 -27.63
CA GLU A 191 -15.63 14.78 -27.80
C GLU A 191 -15.34 13.61 -26.86
N ALA A 192 -14.08 13.20 -26.73
CA ALA A 192 -13.67 12.17 -25.78
C ALA A 192 -13.98 12.55 -24.32
N CYS A 193 -13.74 13.83 -23.95
CA CYS A 193 -14.11 14.35 -22.63
C CYS A 193 -15.62 14.29 -22.40
N ASP A 194 -16.43 14.64 -23.41
CA ASP A 194 -17.89 14.56 -23.31
C ASP A 194 -18.37 13.13 -23.14
N ARG A 195 -17.81 12.17 -23.90
CA ARG A 195 -18.13 10.75 -23.71
C ARG A 195 -17.79 10.27 -22.30
N ALA A 196 -16.62 10.61 -21.77
CA ALA A 196 -16.26 10.27 -20.39
C ALA A 196 -17.25 10.86 -19.36
N LEU A 197 -17.70 12.10 -19.54
CA LEU A 197 -18.69 12.73 -18.67
C LEU A 197 -20.08 12.11 -18.78
N THR A 198 -20.50 11.71 -19.98
CA THR A 198 -21.77 10.97 -20.15
C THR A 198 -21.73 9.61 -19.48
N LEU A 199 -20.61 8.89 -19.57
CA LEU A 199 -20.42 7.61 -18.87
C LEU A 199 -20.43 7.77 -17.35
N ASP A 200 -19.81 8.81 -16.80
CA ASP A 200 -19.88 9.14 -15.36
C ASP A 200 -21.31 9.42 -14.91
N ALA A 201 -22.09 10.16 -15.72
CA ALA A 201 -23.50 10.41 -15.44
C ALA A 201 -24.34 9.13 -15.49
N SER A 202 -24.12 8.26 -16.48
CA SER A 202 -24.79 6.96 -16.60
C SER A 202 -24.44 6.04 -15.43
N LYS A 203 -23.16 5.97 -15.03
CA LYS A 203 -22.71 5.24 -13.85
C LYS A 203 -23.41 5.74 -12.59
N LYS A 204 -23.56 7.05 -12.44
CA LYS A 204 -24.28 7.64 -11.31
C LYS A 204 -25.74 7.17 -11.27
N LYS A 205 -26.45 7.18 -12.41
CA LYS A 205 -27.82 6.64 -12.51
C LYS A 205 -27.91 5.17 -12.08
N VAL A 206 -26.96 4.34 -12.53
CA VAL A 206 -26.88 2.92 -12.14
C VAL A 206 -26.66 2.77 -10.63
N LEU A 207 -25.76 3.56 -10.04
CA LEU A 207 -25.51 3.54 -8.60
C LEU A 207 -26.72 4.02 -7.80
N ASP A 208 -27.42 5.06 -8.25
CA ASP A 208 -28.63 5.57 -7.61
C ASP A 208 -29.75 4.51 -7.64
N PHE A 209 -29.87 3.75 -8.74
CA PHE A 209 -30.79 2.61 -8.84
C PHE A 209 -30.42 1.50 -7.85
N VAL A 210 -29.15 1.07 -7.83
CA VAL A 210 -28.67 0.03 -6.90
C VAL A 210 -28.83 0.48 -5.44
N GLU A 211 -28.62 1.76 -5.14
CA GLU A 211 -28.85 2.34 -3.83
C GLU A 211 -30.30 2.19 -3.37
N SER A 212 -31.26 2.50 -4.25
CA SER A 212 -32.70 2.38 -3.95
C SER A 212 -33.12 0.96 -3.57
N ARG A 213 -32.43 -0.05 -4.12
CA ARG A 213 -32.69 -1.48 -3.87
C ARG A 213 -31.74 -2.10 -2.84
N MET A 214 -30.83 -1.32 -2.26
CA MET A 214 -29.79 -1.86 -1.38
C MET A 214 -30.33 -2.39 -0.05
N GLY A 215 -31.44 -1.83 0.45
CA GLY A 215 -32.14 -2.33 1.63
C GLY A 215 -32.69 -3.74 1.45
N TYR A 216 -32.92 -4.16 0.20
CA TYR A 216 -33.33 -5.51 -0.16
C TYR A 216 -32.14 -6.43 -0.45
N ILE A 217 -31.15 -5.95 -1.22
CA ILE A 217 -30.00 -6.76 -1.67
C ILE A 217 -29.02 -7.08 -0.53
N ALA A 218 -28.64 -6.06 0.23
CA ALA A 218 -27.62 -6.17 1.28
C ALA A 218 -28.09 -5.41 2.54
N PRO A 219 -29.11 -5.94 3.24
CA PRO A 219 -29.67 -5.28 4.42
C PRO A 219 -28.66 -5.16 5.56
N ASN A 220 -27.78 -6.15 5.76
CA ASN A 220 -26.81 -6.10 6.85
C ASN A 220 -25.67 -5.11 6.57
N LEU A 221 -25.15 -5.10 5.33
CA LEU A 221 -24.12 -4.15 4.91
C LEU A 221 -24.63 -2.70 4.97
N SER A 222 -25.85 -2.47 4.47
CA SER A 222 -26.52 -1.17 4.53
C SER A 222 -26.73 -0.69 5.96
N ALA A 223 -27.11 -1.58 6.87
CA ALA A 223 -27.30 -1.22 8.27
C ALA A 223 -26.01 -0.67 8.91
N ILE A 224 -24.83 -1.17 8.52
CA ILE A 224 -23.53 -0.72 9.06
C ILE A 224 -23.07 0.58 8.39
N VAL A 225 -23.01 0.60 7.06
CA VAL A 225 -22.27 1.59 6.27
C VAL A 225 -23.20 2.67 5.68
N GLY A 226 -24.48 2.36 5.52
CA GLY A 226 -25.46 3.16 4.78
C GLY A 226 -25.62 2.67 3.33
N SER A 227 -26.80 2.91 2.74
CA SER A 227 -27.16 2.48 1.38
C SER A 227 -26.23 3.05 0.31
N ALA A 228 -25.98 4.36 0.32
CA ALA A 228 -25.12 5.04 -0.64
C ALA A 228 -23.69 4.46 -0.67
N VAL A 229 -23.11 4.24 0.50
CA VAL A 229 -21.74 3.74 0.60
C VAL A 229 -21.69 2.25 0.28
N ALA A 230 -22.72 1.48 0.68
CA ALA A 230 -22.85 0.08 0.31
C ALA A 230 -22.94 -0.10 -1.22
N ALA A 231 -23.71 0.75 -1.92
CA ALA A 231 -23.81 0.76 -3.38
C ALA A 231 -22.45 1.03 -4.04
N LYS A 232 -21.69 2.00 -3.55
CA LYS A 232 -20.34 2.29 -4.06
C LYS A 232 -19.35 1.16 -3.81
N LEU A 233 -19.40 0.53 -2.63
CA LEU A 233 -18.55 -0.62 -2.30
C LEU A 233 -18.89 -1.82 -3.18
N MET A 234 -20.18 -2.08 -3.42
CA MET A 234 -20.64 -3.16 -4.28
C MET A 234 -20.29 -2.92 -5.76
N GLY A 235 -20.52 -1.69 -6.25
CA GLY A 235 -20.22 -1.32 -7.63
C GLY A 235 -18.73 -1.44 -7.96
N THR A 236 -17.85 -0.94 -7.07
CA THR A 236 -16.39 -1.07 -7.26
C THR A 236 -15.86 -2.47 -7.01
N ALA A 237 -16.51 -3.27 -6.19
CA ALA A 237 -16.14 -4.67 -6.02
C ALA A 237 -16.62 -5.57 -7.16
N GLY A 238 -17.51 -5.09 -8.04
CA GLY A 238 -18.13 -5.89 -9.09
C GLY A 238 -19.21 -6.85 -8.58
N GLY A 239 -19.95 -6.44 -7.55
CA GLY A 239 -21.07 -7.19 -6.98
C GLY A 239 -20.85 -7.74 -5.57
N LEU A 240 -21.93 -8.26 -4.98
CA LEU A 240 -21.95 -8.72 -3.58
C LEU A 240 -21.05 -9.94 -3.33
N THR A 241 -21.05 -10.91 -4.25
CA THR A 241 -20.22 -12.13 -4.14
C THR A 241 -18.73 -11.80 -4.18
N SER A 242 -18.32 -10.91 -5.07
CA SER A 242 -16.95 -10.43 -5.17
C SER A 242 -16.54 -9.68 -3.90
N LEU A 243 -17.40 -8.81 -3.38
CA LEU A 243 -17.18 -8.09 -2.12
C LEU A 243 -17.04 -9.04 -0.92
N ALA A 244 -17.81 -10.13 -0.87
CA ALA A 244 -17.75 -11.13 0.19
C ALA A 244 -16.43 -11.92 0.20
N LYS A 245 -15.87 -12.19 -1.00
CA LYS A 245 -14.56 -12.83 -1.17
C LYS A 245 -13.39 -11.91 -0.79
N MET A 246 -13.56 -10.59 -0.91
CA MET A 246 -12.50 -9.63 -0.57
C MET A 246 -12.13 -9.66 0.93
N PRO A 247 -10.84 -9.55 1.27
CA PRO A 247 -10.41 -9.39 2.66
C PRO A 247 -10.70 -7.97 3.17
N ALA A 248 -10.84 -7.83 4.50
CA ALA A 248 -11.17 -6.57 5.15
C ALA A 248 -10.17 -5.44 4.87
N CYS A 249 -8.88 -5.76 4.67
CA CYS A 249 -7.87 -4.76 4.33
C CYS A 249 -8.09 -4.15 2.94
N ASN A 250 -8.58 -4.92 1.96
CA ASN A 250 -8.88 -4.41 0.62
C ASN A 250 -10.16 -3.58 0.63
N VAL A 251 -11.19 -4.03 1.36
CA VAL A 251 -12.45 -3.28 1.52
C VAL A 251 -12.24 -1.93 2.19
N GLN A 252 -11.25 -1.82 3.09
CA GLN A 252 -10.83 -0.54 3.69
C GLN A 252 -10.38 0.49 2.64
N LEU A 253 -9.77 0.01 1.55
CA LEU A 253 -9.13 0.82 0.51
C LEU A 253 -10.03 1.07 -0.71
N LEU A 254 -11.20 0.43 -0.79
CA LEU A 254 -12.12 0.60 -1.91
C LEU A 254 -12.58 2.06 -2.03
N GLY A 255 -12.34 2.67 -3.18
CA GLY A 255 -12.62 4.09 -3.43
C GLY A 255 -11.55 5.06 -2.93
N ALA A 256 -10.40 4.57 -2.46
CA ALA A 256 -9.29 5.45 -2.07
C ALA A 256 -8.70 6.13 -3.32
N LYS A 257 -8.83 7.46 -3.39
CA LYS A 257 -8.24 8.25 -4.46
C LYS A 257 -6.73 8.42 -4.24
N LYS A 258 -5.94 8.31 -5.31
CA LYS A 258 -4.53 8.74 -5.29
C LYS A 258 -4.50 10.26 -5.05
N LYS A 259 -3.86 10.69 -3.97
CA LYS A 259 -3.71 12.11 -3.63
C LYS A 259 -2.31 12.56 -4.04
N ASN A 260 -2.24 13.67 -4.78
CA ASN A 260 -0.98 14.32 -5.07
C ASN A 260 -0.47 15.05 -3.81
N LEU A 261 0.83 14.93 -3.52
CA LEU A 261 1.48 15.57 -2.36
C LEU A 261 1.78 17.06 -2.59
N ALA A 262 1.23 17.65 -3.65
CA ALA A 262 1.51 18.99 -4.16
C ALA A 262 1.20 20.19 -3.20
N GLY A 263 0.98 19.95 -1.90
CA GLY A 263 0.64 20.96 -0.89
C GLY A 263 1.53 20.98 0.35
N PHE A 264 2.78 20.47 0.28
CA PHE A 264 3.78 20.47 1.37
C PHE A 264 3.33 19.87 2.72
N SER A 265 2.16 19.22 2.78
CA SER A 265 1.49 18.85 4.02
C SER A 265 1.51 17.35 4.23
N THR A 266 2.40 16.86 5.10
CA THR A 266 2.47 15.46 5.53
C THR A 266 1.45 15.12 6.63
N ALA A 267 1.00 16.12 7.40
CA ALA A 267 0.19 15.92 8.61
C ALA A 267 -1.32 15.70 8.34
N THR A 268 -1.85 16.24 7.23
CA THR A 268 -3.30 16.24 6.95
C THR A 268 -3.71 15.19 5.92
N SER A 269 -2.75 14.47 5.32
CA SER A 269 -3.08 13.36 4.43
C SER A 269 -3.64 12.22 5.27
N GLN A 270 -4.97 12.14 5.40
CA GLN A 270 -5.63 10.95 5.91
C GLN A 270 -5.26 9.80 4.97
N PHE A 271 -4.29 9.00 5.40
CA PHE A 271 -3.74 7.94 4.58
C PHE A 271 -4.80 6.86 4.40
N ARG A 272 -5.20 6.65 3.14
CA ARG A 272 -5.78 5.39 2.66
C ARG A 272 -7.14 5.05 3.28
N VAL A 273 -8.08 5.99 3.22
CA VAL A 273 -9.49 5.72 3.48
C VAL A 273 -10.25 5.94 2.18
N GLY A 274 -11.02 4.93 1.78
CA GLY A 274 -11.87 4.99 0.60
C GLY A 274 -13.30 5.40 0.94
N TYR A 275 -14.31 4.73 0.38
CA TYR A 275 -15.71 5.09 0.59
C TYR A 275 -16.17 5.00 2.05
N ILE A 276 -15.50 4.19 2.88
CA ILE A 276 -15.76 4.09 4.32
C ILE A 276 -15.59 5.45 5.02
N GLU A 277 -14.79 6.37 4.47
CA GLU A 277 -14.65 7.74 4.97
C GLU A 277 -16.00 8.47 5.02
N GLN A 278 -16.88 8.22 4.05
CA GLN A 278 -18.16 8.91 3.89
C GLN A 278 -19.21 8.44 4.90
N THR A 279 -18.91 7.40 5.69
CA THR A 279 -19.85 6.87 6.67
C THR A 279 -20.03 7.80 7.86
N GLU A 280 -21.25 7.88 8.37
CA GLU A 280 -21.58 8.67 9.57
C GLU A 280 -20.71 8.28 10.78
N VAL A 281 -20.48 6.97 10.95
CA VAL A 281 -19.70 6.43 12.07
C VAL A 281 -18.24 6.88 12.00
N PHE A 282 -17.65 6.92 10.79
CA PHE A 282 -16.28 7.42 10.63
C PHE A 282 -16.19 8.93 10.83
N GLN A 283 -17.16 9.69 10.30
CA GLN A 283 -17.15 11.16 10.41
C GLN A 283 -17.35 11.66 11.85
N THR A 284 -18.19 10.98 12.63
CA THR A 284 -18.42 11.28 14.05
C THR A 284 -17.25 10.89 14.96
N THR A 285 -16.34 10.03 14.50
CA THR A 285 -15.21 9.56 15.31
C THR A 285 -14.10 10.64 15.44
N PRO A 286 -13.51 10.86 16.63
CA PRO A 286 -12.38 11.77 16.81
C PRO A 286 -11.17 11.42 15.93
N PRO A 287 -10.40 12.41 15.44
CA PRO A 287 -9.35 12.21 14.43
C PRO A 287 -8.27 11.20 14.84
N GLY A 288 -7.88 11.15 16.12
CA GLY A 288 -6.90 10.18 16.63
C GLY A 288 -7.36 8.72 16.58
N LEU A 289 -8.67 8.48 16.50
CA LEU A 289 -9.28 7.14 16.47
C LEU A 289 -9.81 6.73 15.09
N LYS A 290 -9.90 7.67 14.13
CA LYS A 290 -10.47 7.45 12.79
C LYS A 290 -9.88 6.23 12.08
N MET A 291 -8.56 6.07 12.07
CA MET A 291 -7.91 4.91 11.42
C MET A 291 -8.27 3.57 12.07
N ARG A 292 -8.41 3.56 13.40
CA ARG A 292 -8.80 2.35 14.14
C ARG A 292 -10.28 2.02 13.89
N ALA A 293 -11.14 3.03 13.83
CA ALA A 293 -12.54 2.90 13.49
C ALA A 293 -12.73 2.43 12.04
N CYS A 294 -11.97 2.96 11.07
CA CYS A 294 -12.01 2.53 9.68
C CYS A 294 -11.71 1.04 9.52
N ARG A 295 -10.66 0.53 10.17
CA ARG A 295 -10.33 -0.92 10.16
C ARG A 295 -11.46 -1.75 10.75
N LEU A 296 -12.06 -1.28 11.84
CA LEU A 296 -13.17 -1.98 12.50
C LEU A 296 -14.43 -1.99 11.62
N LEU A 297 -14.75 -0.85 11.00
CA LEU A 297 -15.84 -0.71 10.03
C LEU A 297 -15.63 -1.66 8.87
N ALA A 298 -14.48 -1.60 8.19
CA ALA A 298 -14.15 -2.48 7.07
C ALA A 298 -14.30 -3.97 7.44
N ALA A 299 -13.76 -4.38 8.59
CA ALA A 299 -13.87 -5.76 9.05
C ALA A 299 -15.34 -6.18 9.28
N LYS A 300 -16.14 -5.36 9.95
CA LYS A 300 -17.56 -5.67 10.20
C LYS A 300 -18.40 -5.60 8.92
N SER A 301 -18.10 -4.68 8.01
CA SER A 301 -18.70 -4.61 6.68
C SER A 301 -18.39 -5.86 5.85
N THR A 302 -17.17 -6.40 5.89
CA THR A 302 -16.86 -7.66 5.19
C THR A 302 -17.61 -8.86 5.74
N LEU A 303 -17.79 -8.93 7.07
CA LEU A 303 -18.60 -9.99 7.67
C LEU A 303 -20.08 -9.84 7.28
N ALA A 304 -20.62 -8.63 7.31
CA ALA A 304 -21.99 -8.38 6.86
C ALA A 304 -22.18 -8.71 5.37
N ALA A 305 -21.24 -8.33 4.50
CA ALA A 305 -21.28 -8.66 3.08
C ALA A 305 -21.29 -10.18 2.84
N ARG A 306 -20.55 -10.96 3.65
CA ARG A 306 -20.56 -12.43 3.58
C ARG A 306 -21.89 -13.03 4.03
N VAL A 307 -22.49 -12.47 5.07
CA VAL A 307 -23.83 -12.88 5.54
C VAL A 307 -24.89 -12.57 4.47
N ASP A 308 -24.84 -11.38 3.88
CA ASP A 308 -25.75 -10.95 2.82
C ASP A 308 -25.57 -11.82 1.56
N SER A 309 -24.33 -12.17 1.19
CA SER A 309 -24.04 -13.03 0.04
C SER A 309 -24.62 -14.44 0.16
N ILE A 310 -24.77 -14.97 1.38
CA ILE A 310 -25.39 -16.28 1.67
C ILE A 310 -26.88 -16.12 2.01
N ARG A 311 -27.39 -14.87 2.03
CA ARG A 311 -28.76 -14.50 2.43
C ARG A 311 -29.15 -15.00 3.83
N GLY A 312 -28.20 -14.98 4.77
CA GLY A 312 -28.37 -15.56 6.10
C GLY A 312 -29.32 -14.81 7.05
N ASP A 313 -29.47 -13.50 6.91
CA ASP A 313 -30.41 -12.68 7.71
C ASP A 313 -31.05 -11.56 6.86
N PRO A 314 -32.24 -11.78 6.29
CA PRO A 314 -32.94 -10.79 5.47
C PRO A 314 -33.51 -9.63 6.29
N SER A 315 -33.60 -9.75 7.63
CA SER A 315 -34.15 -8.69 8.48
C SER A 315 -33.13 -7.59 8.79
N GLY A 316 -31.85 -7.80 8.48
CA GLY A 316 -30.78 -6.85 8.80
C GLY A 316 -30.41 -6.78 10.29
N LYS A 317 -30.82 -7.76 11.12
CA LYS A 317 -30.59 -7.72 12.57
C LYS A 317 -29.10 -7.86 12.88
N GLN A 318 -28.39 -8.75 12.20
CA GLN A 318 -26.95 -8.91 12.35
C GLN A 318 -26.19 -7.62 12.03
N GLY A 319 -26.56 -6.92 10.95
CA GLY A 319 -25.97 -5.63 10.59
C GLY A 319 -26.16 -4.56 11.68
N ARG A 320 -27.35 -4.50 12.29
CA ARG A 320 -27.64 -3.58 13.41
C ARG A 320 -26.81 -3.94 14.65
N MET A 321 -26.71 -5.23 14.99
CA MET A 321 -25.85 -5.69 16.08
C MET A 321 -24.39 -5.31 15.86
N TYR A 322 -23.85 -5.51 14.66
CA TYR A 322 -22.49 -5.09 14.33
C TYR A 322 -22.31 -3.58 14.42
N ARG A 323 -23.28 -2.78 13.98
CA ARG A 323 -23.23 -1.33 14.14
C ARG A 323 -23.19 -0.91 15.61
N GLU A 324 -23.97 -1.56 16.47
CA GLU A 324 -23.91 -1.32 17.91
C GLU A 324 -22.57 -1.73 18.52
N GLU A 325 -22.02 -2.88 18.15
CA GLU A 325 -20.68 -3.30 18.58
C GLU A 325 -19.60 -2.29 18.17
N ILE A 326 -19.70 -1.75 16.96
CA ILE A 326 -18.77 -0.72 16.46
C ILE A 326 -18.87 0.54 17.32
N ARG A 327 -20.09 1.02 17.58
CA ARG A 327 -20.34 2.19 18.44
C ARG A 327 -19.78 1.98 19.85
N LYS A 328 -20.11 0.85 20.50
CA LYS A 328 -19.61 0.49 21.83
C LYS A 328 -18.08 0.43 21.90
N LYS A 329 -17.43 -0.10 20.85
CA LYS A 329 -15.96 -0.13 20.78
C LYS A 329 -15.35 1.26 20.64
N ILE A 330 -15.95 2.11 19.81
CA ILE A 330 -15.49 3.49 19.62
C ILE A 330 -15.65 4.29 20.91
N GLU A 331 -16.79 4.17 21.59
CA GLU A 331 -17.05 4.79 22.89
C GLU A 331 -16.03 4.34 23.95
N LYS A 332 -15.80 3.03 24.05
CA LYS A 332 -14.76 2.46 24.93
C LYS A 332 -13.34 2.95 24.63
N TRP A 333 -13.03 3.32 23.39
CA TRP A 333 -11.72 3.90 23.05
C TRP A 333 -11.60 5.39 23.41
N GLN A 334 -12.74 6.07 23.56
CA GLN A 334 -12.78 7.46 24.03
C GLN A 334 -12.68 7.54 25.55
N GLU A 335 -13.07 6.48 26.27
CA GLU A 335 -12.86 6.39 27.71
C GLU A 335 -11.37 6.54 28.05
N PRO A 336 -11.01 7.53 28.91
CA PRO A 336 -9.64 7.66 29.36
C PRO A 336 -9.25 6.44 30.20
N PRO A 337 -7.99 5.97 30.12
CA PRO A 337 -7.53 4.91 31.01
C PRO A 337 -7.68 5.38 32.47
N PRO A 338 -8.00 4.47 33.40
CA PRO A 338 -8.10 4.83 34.81
C PRO A 338 -6.79 5.47 35.28
N ALA A 339 -6.91 6.50 36.11
CA ALA A 339 -5.76 7.23 36.63
C ALA A 339 -4.80 6.25 37.31
N LYS A 340 -3.53 6.28 36.88
CA LYS A 340 -2.49 5.46 37.51
C LYS A 340 -2.29 5.99 38.92
N GLN A 341 -2.65 5.18 39.91
CA GLN A 341 -2.31 5.48 41.29
C GLN A 341 -0.79 5.51 41.45
N PRO A 342 -0.24 6.43 42.28
CA PRO A 342 1.18 6.46 42.54
C PRO A 342 1.60 5.12 43.11
N LYS A 343 2.48 4.42 42.39
CA LYS A 343 3.04 3.15 42.90
C LYS A 343 3.97 3.49 44.06
N PRO A 344 3.73 2.96 45.28
CA PRO A 344 4.62 3.21 46.39
C PRO A 344 6.01 2.68 46.03
N LEU A 345 7.03 3.41 46.46
CA LEU A 345 8.40 2.91 46.34
C LEU A 345 8.51 1.59 47.13
N PRO A 346 9.32 0.63 46.66
CA PRO A 346 9.64 -0.53 47.46
C PRO A 346 10.23 -0.06 48.80
N VAL A 347 9.85 -0.74 49.88
CA VAL A 347 10.39 -0.44 51.21
C VAL A 347 11.92 -0.48 51.13
N PRO A 348 12.64 0.57 51.61
CA PRO A 348 14.08 0.55 51.67
C PRO A 348 14.54 -0.61 52.56
N ASP A 349 15.00 -1.68 51.93
CA ASP A 349 15.55 -2.82 52.62
C ASP A 349 17.07 -2.81 52.48
N SER A 350 17.76 -2.91 53.61
CA SER A 350 19.22 -2.99 53.68
C SER A 350 19.74 -4.43 53.49
N GLU A 351 18.87 -5.39 53.19
CA GLU A 351 19.27 -6.78 52.98
C GLU A 351 20.39 -6.91 51.92
N PRO A 352 21.45 -7.69 52.24
CA PRO A 352 22.55 -7.89 51.31
C PRO A 352 22.06 -8.64 50.07
N LYS A 353 22.29 -8.06 48.89
CA LYS A 353 21.92 -8.70 47.62
C LYS A 353 22.63 -10.04 47.44
N LYS A 354 21.88 -11.05 46.97
CA LYS A 354 22.43 -12.38 46.62
C LYS A 354 23.58 -12.23 45.62
N LYS A 355 24.78 -12.67 46.01
CA LYS A 355 25.97 -12.68 45.14
C LYS A 355 25.81 -13.79 44.11
N ARG A 356 25.91 -13.44 42.83
CA ARG A 356 25.92 -14.39 41.71
C ARG A 356 27.23 -14.25 40.93
N GLY A 357 27.73 -15.36 40.39
CA GLY A 357 28.85 -15.41 39.45
C GLY A 357 28.40 -15.59 38.00
N GLY A 358 29.35 -15.75 37.08
CA GLY A 358 29.09 -16.16 35.70
C GLY A 358 29.32 -15.09 34.64
N ARG A 359 29.61 -15.53 33.41
CA ARG A 359 29.99 -14.68 32.26
C ARG A 359 28.95 -13.61 31.94
N ARG A 360 27.65 -13.96 31.97
CA ARG A 360 26.55 -13.02 31.70
C ARG A 360 26.44 -11.92 32.76
N LEU A 361 26.54 -12.29 34.04
CA LEU A 361 26.47 -11.32 35.14
C LEU A 361 27.73 -10.45 35.20
N ARG A 362 28.92 -11.02 34.94
CA ARG A 362 30.17 -10.26 34.82
C ARG A 362 30.05 -9.21 33.73
N LYS A 363 29.57 -9.59 32.54
CA LYS A 363 29.31 -8.66 31.43
C LYS A 363 28.25 -7.60 31.76
N MET A 364 27.24 -7.91 32.58
CA MET A 364 26.27 -6.92 33.06
C MET A 364 26.89 -5.95 34.07
N LYS A 365 27.68 -6.45 35.02
CA LYS A 365 28.41 -5.63 36.00
C LYS A 365 29.43 -4.74 35.30
N GLU A 366 30.20 -5.27 34.35
CA GLU A 366 31.15 -4.52 33.50
C GLU A 366 30.48 -3.35 32.76
N ARG A 367 29.18 -3.46 32.38
CA ARG A 367 28.45 -2.37 31.70
C ARG A 367 28.14 -1.17 32.60
N TYR A 368 27.96 -1.40 33.91
CA TYR A 368 27.60 -0.35 34.88
C TYR A 368 28.76 0.00 35.82
N ALA A 369 29.80 -0.84 35.87
CA ALA A 369 30.96 -0.62 36.69
C ALA A 369 31.81 0.52 36.12
N ILE A 370 32.35 1.32 37.03
CA ILE A 370 33.36 2.33 36.71
C ILE A 370 34.54 1.61 36.05
N THR A 371 34.95 2.09 34.86
CA THR A 371 36.11 1.55 34.15
C THR A 371 37.37 1.76 34.95
N ASP A 372 38.38 0.92 34.77
CA ASP A 372 39.66 1.10 35.45
C ASP A 372 40.32 2.43 35.08
N MET A 373 40.10 2.89 33.84
CA MET A 373 40.44 4.24 33.39
C MET A 373 39.80 5.34 34.24
N ARG A 374 38.49 5.26 34.49
CA ARG A 374 37.80 6.24 35.32
C ARG A 374 38.17 6.10 36.80
N LYS A 375 38.50 4.89 37.28
CA LYS A 375 39.06 4.70 38.62
C LYS A 375 40.41 5.40 38.78
N LEU A 376 41.29 5.37 37.77
CA LEU A 376 42.56 6.08 37.78
C LEU A 376 42.36 7.60 37.69
N ALA A 377 41.44 8.05 36.84
CA ALA A 377 41.09 9.47 36.76
C ALA A 377 40.51 10.00 38.09
N ASN A 378 39.76 9.18 38.83
CA ASN A 378 39.23 9.55 40.14
C ASN A 378 40.26 9.48 41.29
N ARG A 379 41.50 9.02 41.02
CA ARG A 379 42.58 9.05 42.02
C ARG A 379 43.39 10.32 41.83
N MET A 380 43.70 11.00 42.93
CA MET A 380 44.54 12.20 42.93
C MET A 380 45.84 11.91 43.67
N GLN A 381 46.97 12.38 43.12
CA GLN A 381 48.23 12.35 43.85
C GLN A 381 48.25 13.50 44.85
N PHE A 382 48.55 13.19 46.10
CA PHE A 382 48.68 14.20 47.13
C PHE A 382 49.92 15.07 46.88
N GLY A 383 49.75 16.39 46.96
CA GLY A 383 50.85 17.36 46.86
C GLY A 383 51.34 17.66 45.43
N VAL A 384 50.71 17.12 44.39
CA VAL A 384 51.02 17.41 42.98
C VAL A 384 49.79 18.01 42.31
N PRO A 385 49.88 19.16 41.62
CA PRO A 385 48.75 19.73 40.90
C PRO A 385 48.28 18.77 39.79
N GLU A 386 46.97 18.69 39.63
CA GLU A 386 46.33 17.87 38.62
C GLU A 386 46.48 18.47 37.22
N GLU A 387 46.71 17.62 36.21
CA GLU A 387 46.54 18.01 34.81
C GLU A 387 45.05 17.98 34.45
N SER A 388 44.55 19.11 33.94
CA SER A 388 43.18 19.27 33.48
C SER A 388 43.11 19.39 31.95
N SER A 389 41.95 19.07 31.37
CA SER A 389 41.73 19.12 29.92
C SER A 389 41.91 20.50 29.27
N LEU A 390 41.73 21.61 30.01
CA LEU A 390 41.80 22.98 29.50
C LEU A 390 42.89 23.82 30.16
N GLY A 391 43.81 23.18 30.91
CA GLY A 391 44.89 23.84 31.64
C GLY A 391 44.49 24.32 33.04
N ASP A 392 45.51 24.54 33.88
CA ASP A 392 45.51 24.92 35.31
C ASP A 392 44.13 25.06 35.99
N GLY A 393 43.57 23.94 36.44
CA GLY A 393 42.32 23.89 37.22
C GLY A 393 41.02 24.12 36.44
N LEU A 394 41.10 24.31 35.12
CA LEU A 394 39.94 24.46 34.24
C LEU A 394 39.67 23.17 33.45
N GLY A 395 38.43 22.72 33.48
CA GLY A 395 37.95 21.55 32.74
C GLY A 395 37.98 20.24 33.53
N GLU A 396 37.92 19.11 32.82
CA GLU A 396 37.94 17.79 33.45
C GLU A 396 39.35 17.43 33.90
N GLY A 397 39.47 17.09 35.18
CA GLY A 397 40.67 16.56 35.79
C GLY A 397 41.01 15.15 35.33
N TYR A 398 42.27 14.92 34.96
CA TYR A 398 42.73 13.58 34.62
C TYR A 398 43.24 12.79 35.83
N GLY A 399 43.32 13.39 37.03
CA GLY A 399 43.85 12.74 38.23
C GLY A 399 45.20 12.05 37.97
N MET A 400 45.35 10.80 38.41
CA MET A 400 46.56 10.00 38.17
C MET A 400 46.77 9.61 36.70
N LEU A 401 45.80 9.81 35.81
CA LEU A 401 45.93 9.45 34.40
C LEU A 401 46.83 10.43 33.63
N GLY A 402 46.88 11.70 34.04
CA GLY A 402 47.74 12.74 33.45
C GLY A 402 49.21 12.59 33.81
N GLN A 403 49.52 11.90 34.92
CA GLN A 403 50.88 11.88 35.51
C GLN A 403 51.92 11.03 34.75
N ALA A 404 51.57 10.49 33.58
CA ALA A 404 52.46 9.67 32.75
C ALA A 404 53.54 10.47 31.98
N GLY A 405 53.74 11.76 32.30
CA GLY A 405 54.96 12.52 32.02
C GLY A 405 55.24 12.89 30.55
N ASN A 406 54.38 12.54 29.60
CA ASN A 406 54.65 12.72 28.17
C ASN A 406 53.73 13.72 27.44
N GLY A 407 52.86 14.45 28.15
CA GLY A 407 51.96 15.48 27.58
C GLY A 407 50.95 14.97 26.53
N LYS A 408 51.04 13.70 26.12
CA LYS A 408 50.13 13.02 25.19
C LYS A 408 49.58 11.79 25.88
N LEU A 409 48.33 11.89 26.31
CA LEU A 409 47.58 10.82 26.95
C LEU A 409 47.23 9.71 25.93
N ARG A 410 48.19 8.84 25.57
CA ARG A 410 47.89 7.64 24.78
C ARG A 410 47.34 6.56 25.69
N VAL A 411 46.06 6.68 25.99
CA VAL A 411 45.32 5.59 26.62
C VAL A 411 45.16 4.49 25.58
N SER A 412 45.70 3.30 25.86
CA SER A 412 45.34 2.13 25.08
C SER A 412 43.84 1.94 25.23
N VAL A 413 43.09 2.20 24.16
CA VAL A 413 41.64 1.97 24.12
C VAL A 413 41.45 0.45 24.14
N GLY A 414 41.54 -0.16 25.33
CA GLY A 414 41.07 -1.52 25.53
C GLY A 414 39.63 -1.56 25.04
N GLN A 415 39.33 -2.47 24.09
CA GLN A 415 38.07 -2.53 23.34
C GLN A 415 36.90 -2.01 24.17
N SER A 416 36.41 -0.82 23.83
CA SER A 416 35.30 -0.17 24.51
C SER A 416 34.04 -1.04 24.34
N LYS A 417 33.81 -1.96 25.28
CA LYS A 417 32.56 -2.73 25.36
C LYS A 417 31.39 -1.89 25.89
N LEU A 418 31.66 -0.62 26.20
CA LEU A 418 30.75 0.41 26.69
C LEU A 418 30.25 1.35 25.58
N ALA A 419 30.49 1.03 24.30
CA ALA A 419 29.78 1.72 23.22
C ALA A 419 28.27 1.68 23.53
N ALA A 420 27.65 2.86 23.57
CA ALA A 420 26.24 3.02 23.87
C ALA A 420 25.43 2.20 22.85
N LYS A 421 25.02 1.00 23.24
CA LYS A 421 24.18 0.17 22.37
C LYS A 421 22.85 0.88 22.29
N VAL A 422 22.48 1.30 21.09
CA VAL A 422 21.11 1.75 20.78
C VAL A 422 20.15 0.75 21.40
N ALA A 423 19.22 1.25 22.23
CA ALA A 423 18.23 0.43 22.89
C ALA A 423 17.56 -0.49 21.85
N LYS A 424 17.18 -1.71 22.24
CA LYS A 424 16.59 -2.69 21.32
C LYS A 424 15.47 -2.07 20.45
N LYS A 425 14.65 -1.20 21.05
CA LYS A 425 13.59 -0.42 20.38
C LYS A 425 14.08 0.60 19.34
N GLY A 426 15.26 1.17 19.53
CA GLY A 426 15.92 2.03 18.53
C GLY A 426 16.57 1.22 17.41
N LYS A 427 17.12 0.03 17.72
CA LYS A 427 17.62 -0.90 16.70
C LYS A 427 16.51 -1.39 15.78
N ASP A 428 15.36 -1.79 16.32
CA ASP A 428 14.23 -2.28 15.53
C ASP A 428 13.67 -1.17 14.60
N LYS A 429 13.69 0.10 15.03
CA LYS A 429 13.38 1.25 14.17
C LYS A 429 14.40 1.46 13.05
N GLN A 430 15.69 1.24 13.34
CA GLN A 430 16.78 1.39 12.38
C GLN A 430 16.78 0.28 11.32
N TYR A 431 16.44 -0.96 11.69
CA TYR A 431 16.20 -2.03 10.72
C TYR A 431 14.99 -1.76 9.85
N SER A 432 13.95 -1.12 10.39
CA SER A 432 12.79 -0.72 9.59
C SER A 432 13.04 0.47 8.66
N SER A 433 14.11 1.26 8.85
CA SER A 433 14.50 2.32 7.91
C SER A 433 15.64 1.90 6.97
N GLY A 434 16.47 0.93 7.35
CA GLY A 434 17.53 0.37 6.50
C GLY A 434 17.11 -0.87 5.70
N GLY A 435 16.02 -1.53 6.09
CA GLY A 435 15.42 -2.68 5.38
C GLY A 435 14.06 -2.36 4.75
N ALA A 436 13.51 -1.15 4.96
CA ALA A 436 12.54 -0.59 4.04
C ALA A 436 13.32 -0.03 2.85
N THR A 437 13.81 -0.95 2.03
CA THR A 437 14.04 -0.65 0.62
C THR A 437 12.80 0.07 0.12
N SER A 438 12.95 1.34 -0.22
CA SER A 438 12.05 2.01 -1.15
C SER A 438 11.71 1.01 -2.25
N GLY A 439 10.45 0.88 -2.66
CA GLY A 439 10.07 0.09 -3.85
C GLY A 439 10.67 0.62 -5.17
N LEU A 440 11.74 1.42 -5.08
CA LEU A 440 12.60 1.96 -6.11
C LEU A 440 14.01 1.35 -6.09
N THR A 441 14.42 0.61 -5.05
CA THR A 441 15.60 -0.26 -5.15
C THR A 441 15.12 -1.57 -5.78
N SER A 442 15.15 -1.59 -7.10
CA SER A 442 14.64 -2.62 -7.99
C SER A 442 15.15 -4.03 -7.70
N SER A 443 14.36 -5.03 -8.10
CA SER A 443 14.74 -6.42 -8.36
C SER A 443 15.58 -6.58 -9.64
N LEU A 444 16.33 -5.54 -10.03
CA LEU A 444 17.16 -5.51 -11.23
C LEU A 444 18.55 -5.02 -10.85
N ALA A 445 19.56 -5.88 -11.03
CA ALA A 445 20.96 -5.51 -10.95
C ALA A 445 21.56 -5.60 -12.36
N PHE A 446 22.13 -4.50 -12.85
CA PHE A 446 22.91 -4.51 -14.09
C PHE A 446 24.31 -5.00 -13.78
N THR A 447 24.65 -6.22 -14.23
CA THR A 447 26.04 -6.69 -14.19
C THR A 447 26.69 -6.47 -15.55
N PRO A 448 27.98 -6.06 -15.60
CA PRO A 448 28.65 -5.70 -16.85
C PRO A 448 28.92 -6.90 -17.77
N VAL A 449 28.58 -8.13 -17.36
CA VAL A 449 28.93 -9.36 -18.10
C VAL A 449 27.70 -10.15 -18.56
N GLN A 450 26.55 -10.08 -17.89
CA GLN A 450 25.38 -10.93 -18.20
C GLN A 450 24.05 -10.17 -18.40
N GLY A 451 24.00 -8.85 -18.21
CA GLY A 451 22.79 -8.06 -18.47
C GLY A 451 21.88 -7.89 -17.24
N ILE A 452 20.56 -7.96 -17.48
CA ILE A 452 19.50 -7.67 -16.51
C ILE A 452 19.09 -8.97 -15.80
N ASP A 453 19.55 -9.17 -14.56
CA ASP A 453 19.15 -10.32 -13.74
C ASP A 453 18.21 -9.93 -12.60
N LEU A 454 17.17 -10.76 -12.40
CA LEU A 454 16.31 -10.73 -11.22
C LEU A 454 16.97 -11.51 -10.09
N ILE A 455 17.67 -10.80 -9.19
CA ILE A 455 18.25 -11.41 -7.99
C ILE A 455 17.36 -11.09 -6.80
N ASP A 456 16.91 -12.14 -6.09
CA ASP A 456 16.21 -12.01 -4.82
C ASP A 456 17.25 -11.85 -3.69
N PRO A 457 17.45 -10.63 -3.12
CA PRO A 457 18.53 -10.37 -2.16
C PRO A 457 18.36 -11.13 -0.82
N GLN A 458 17.21 -11.77 -0.60
CA GLN A 458 16.99 -12.66 0.56
C GLN A 458 17.65 -14.04 0.39
N ALA A 459 17.81 -14.51 -0.86
CA ALA A 459 18.43 -15.81 -1.13
C ALA A 459 19.93 -15.83 -0.76
N ASP A 460 20.65 -14.72 -1.03
CA ASP A 460 22.07 -14.60 -0.69
C ASP A 460 22.32 -14.47 0.81
N ALA A 461 21.41 -13.83 1.55
CA ALA A 461 21.48 -13.78 3.01
C ALA A 461 21.32 -15.17 3.65
N ASN A 462 20.52 -16.04 3.03
CA ASN A 462 20.34 -17.43 3.46
C ASN A 462 21.52 -18.34 3.03
N ARG A 463 22.20 -18.04 1.91
CA ARG A 463 23.44 -18.73 1.50
C ARG A 463 24.58 -18.51 2.50
N LEU A 464 24.70 -17.30 3.07
CA LEU A 464 25.72 -16.97 4.07
C LEU A 464 25.40 -17.50 5.49
N GLY A 465 24.18 -18.01 5.71
CA GLY A 465 23.69 -18.48 7.02
C GLY A 465 23.48 -19.99 7.15
N SER A 466 23.55 -20.76 6.05
CA SER A 466 23.40 -22.23 6.11
C SER A 466 24.69 -22.87 6.63
N GLY A 467 24.63 -23.37 7.86
CA GLY A 467 25.76 -23.92 8.62
C GLY A 467 26.36 -25.23 8.10
N THR A 468 26.27 -25.52 6.81
CA THR A 468 26.83 -26.74 6.18
C THR A 468 27.99 -26.47 5.22
N GLN A 469 28.34 -25.21 4.93
CA GLN A 469 29.52 -24.92 4.08
C GLN A 469 30.80 -24.81 4.89
N SER A 470 31.51 -25.94 4.94
CA SER A 470 32.90 -26.06 5.41
C SER A 470 33.81 -25.06 4.67
N THR A 471 34.51 -24.21 5.42
CA THR A 471 35.52 -23.25 4.91
C THR A 471 36.77 -23.89 4.28
N TYR A 472 36.77 -25.22 4.10
CA TYR A 472 37.92 -25.99 3.63
C TYR A 472 37.79 -26.50 2.18
N PHE A 473 36.60 -26.48 1.59
CA PHE A 473 36.40 -26.92 0.20
C PHE A 473 35.56 -25.89 -0.55
N SER A 474 36.23 -25.00 -1.28
CA SER A 474 35.60 -24.16 -2.29
C SER A 474 35.68 -24.86 -3.65
N GLU A 475 34.60 -24.91 -4.41
CA GLU A 475 34.51 -25.52 -5.74
C GLU A 475 35.50 -24.92 -6.76
N THR A 476 36.08 -23.75 -6.49
CA THR A 476 37.06 -23.06 -7.34
C THR A 476 38.52 -23.21 -6.89
N GLY A 477 38.83 -24.05 -5.90
CA GLY A 477 40.20 -24.22 -5.36
C GLY A 477 40.90 -25.49 -5.84
N THR A 478 41.89 -25.38 -6.73
CA THR A 478 42.72 -26.51 -7.16
C THR A 478 43.97 -26.68 -6.29
N PHE A 479 44.35 -27.93 -5.98
CA PHE A 479 45.50 -28.27 -5.13
C PHE A 479 46.83 -28.14 -5.90
N SER A 480 47.77 -27.31 -5.40
CA SER A 480 49.16 -27.27 -5.88
C SER A 480 50.03 -28.31 -5.17
N LYS A 481 50.60 -29.26 -5.91
CA LYS A 481 51.49 -30.32 -5.39
C LYS A 481 52.93 -29.77 -5.26
N ILE A 482 53.38 -29.48 -4.04
CA ILE A 482 54.77 -29.06 -3.78
C ILE A 482 55.65 -30.32 -3.71
N LYS A 483 56.63 -30.46 -4.61
CA LYS A 483 57.68 -31.49 -4.52
C LYS A 483 58.63 -31.13 -3.38
N ARG A 484 58.81 -32.04 -2.43
CA ARG A 484 59.85 -31.95 -1.40
C ARG A 484 61.18 -32.42 -2.00
N THR A 485 62.22 -31.60 -1.87
CA THR A 485 63.64 -31.99 -1.99
C THR A 485 64.13 -32.58 -0.69
#